data_AF-A0A4Q5TJC2-F1
#
_entry.id   AF-A0A4Q5TJC2-F1
#
_cell.length_a   1.000
_cell.length_b   1.000
_cell.length_c   1.000
_cell.angle_alpha   90.00
_cell.angle_beta   90.00
_cell.angle_gamma   90.00
#
_symmetry.space_group_name_H-M   'P 1'
#
loop_
_entity.id
_entity.type
_entity.pdbx_description
1 polymer ?
#
loop_
_entity_poly.entity_id
_entity_poly.type
_entity_poly.pdbx_seq_one_letter_code
_entity_poly.pdbx_strand_id
1 'polypeptide(L)'
;MSIATPPVGGAPTAPATRSRITFPVVLLGIAGLLLLFSALRVITGADDLNSSGTLRATLVAAVPIGLAGLGGLWAERAGVVNIGLEGMMILGTFGAGYYGYFVGPWWGVLGAIGFGALGGLLHAVATVIFGVDHIVSGVAINIIALGAVQYLAVLAFTGVPGGGQTQSPRIDDLPSITISALADPLGDLEAKNWFFLSDLAALLRALVSNLNVLTLIALALFVLTWYLLWRTRFGLRLRSVGESPAAAESLGVNVIRYKFVAVVTSGAFAGLAGGFLALVAANGFRDGQTGGRGYIGLAAMIFGNWRPGGLLAGAGLFGYTDTLRLRGGGDTIHGLLLLVAVGLVALAIWQWRQHGRRSSLVAALLGVVVAGWYFLTSSVPEDLTGMTPYLTTLLVLALFSQRLRMPYSHYKVGVAGLVDDGRVVLGCNVENAAYGVALCAECGMVSALHATGGGRLVAVACVDGEGRPLMPCGRCRQLLWENGGPTMQLLTASGVRTMDEVLPDAFGADDLASGEGADGPAAGTKETDA
;
A
#
# COMPACT_ATOMS: atom_id res chain seq x y z
N MET A 1 -20.37 2.87 56.29
CA MET A 1 -20.49 3.54 54.98
C MET A 1 -20.24 2.51 53.89
N SER A 2 -21.30 2.07 53.22
CA SER A 2 -21.21 1.15 52.08
C SER A 2 -20.90 1.97 50.83
N ILE A 3 -19.78 1.70 50.17
CA ILE A 3 -19.41 2.34 48.91
C ILE A 3 -20.24 1.68 47.81
N ALA A 4 -21.32 2.35 47.40
CA ALA A 4 -22.11 1.95 46.25
C ALA A 4 -21.30 2.21 44.97
N THR A 5 -20.82 1.14 44.33
CA THR A 5 -20.33 1.18 42.95
C THR A 5 -21.46 1.64 42.02
N PRO A 6 -21.25 2.63 41.14
CA PRO A 6 -22.25 3.03 40.16
C PRO A 6 -22.54 1.89 39.18
N PRO A 7 -23.77 1.77 38.66
CA PRO A 7 -24.13 0.72 37.72
C PRO A 7 -23.29 0.84 36.45
N VAL A 8 -22.71 -0.28 36.03
CA VAL A 8 -22.02 -0.44 34.75
C VAL A 8 -22.99 -0.05 33.64
N GLY A 9 -22.60 0.95 32.84
CA GLY A 9 -23.37 1.43 31.70
C GLY A 9 -23.79 0.28 30.78
N GLY A 10 -25.03 0.36 30.30
CA GLY A 10 -25.67 -0.68 29.48
C GLY A 10 -24.80 -1.17 28.33
N ALA A 11 -24.89 -2.46 28.05
CA ALA A 11 -24.14 -3.13 26.99
C ALA A 11 -24.24 -2.35 25.67
N PRO A 12 -23.12 -2.12 24.96
CA PRO A 12 -23.16 -1.45 23.67
C PRO A 12 -24.11 -2.18 22.74
N THR A 13 -25.04 -1.44 22.14
CA THR A 13 -25.97 -1.94 21.13
C THR A 13 -25.20 -2.69 20.05
N ALA A 14 -25.62 -3.93 19.77
CA ALA A 14 -24.99 -4.77 18.76
C ALA A 14 -24.83 -4.00 17.44
N PRO A 15 -23.61 -3.96 16.85
CA PRO A 15 -23.38 -3.20 15.65
C PRO A 15 -24.28 -3.71 14.52
N ALA A 16 -24.88 -2.77 13.77
CA ALA A 16 -25.67 -3.06 12.58
C ALA A 16 -24.95 -4.10 11.71
N THR A 17 -25.64 -5.21 11.42
CA THR A 17 -25.13 -6.34 10.64
C THR A 17 -24.73 -5.86 9.24
N ARG A 18 -23.44 -5.58 9.06
CA ARG A 18 -22.92 -5.11 7.78
C ARG A 18 -23.07 -6.22 6.73
N SER A 19 -23.63 -5.84 5.58
CA SER A 19 -23.59 -6.60 4.34
C SER A 19 -22.19 -7.19 4.13
N ARG A 20 -22.08 -8.51 4.28
CA ARG A 20 -20.87 -9.24 3.88
C ARG A 20 -20.86 -9.20 2.36
N ILE A 21 -19.74 -8.79 1.76
CA ILE A 21 -19.54 -8.93 0.32
C ILE A 21 -19.62 -10.43 0.02
N THR A 22 -20.74 -10.87 -0.53
CA THR A 22 -20.98 -12.26 -0.90
C THR A 22 -20.39 -12.52 -2.28
N PHE A 23 -20.08 -13.77 -2.58
CA PHE A 23 -19.57 -14.16 -3.90
C PHE A 23 -20.43 -13.67 -5.07
N PRO A 24 -21.78 -13.71 -5.01
CA PRO A 24 -22.63 -13.10 -6.04
C PRO A 24 -22.41 -11.61 -6.24
N VAL A 25 -22.16 -10.84 -5.17
CA VAL A 25 -21.88 -9.39 -5.28
C VAL A 25 -20.56 -9.14 -6.00
N VAL A 26 -19.55 -9.98 -5.78
CA VAL A 26 -18.28 -9.91 -6.51
C VAL A 26 -18.50 -10.21 -7.99
N LEU A 27 -19.25 -11.26 -8.32
CA LEU A 27 -19.57 -11.61 -9.71
C LEU A 27 -20.34 -10.50 -10.42
N LEU A 28 -21.33 -9.88 -9.75
CA LEU A 28 -22.06 -8.74 -10.28
C LEU A 28 -21.14 -7.53 -10.50
N GLY A 29 -20.17 -7.31 -9.60
CA GLY A 29 -19.15 -6.28 -9.77
C GLY A 29 -18.27 -6.51 -11.00
N ILE A 30 -17.79 -7.74 -11.20
CA ILE A 30 -17.00 -8.13 -12.39
C ILE A 30 -17.84 -7.98 -13.65
N ALA A 31 -19.08 -8.46 -13.65
CA ALA A 31 -19.99 -8.33 -14.79
C ALA A 31 -20.28 -6.85 -15.12
N GLY A 32 -20.50 -6.01 -14.10
CA GLY A 32 -20.68 -4.57 -14.29
C GLY A 32 -19.45 -3.89 -14.88
N LEU A 33 -18.24 -4.26 -14.42
CA LEU A 33 -16.99 -3.77 -14.98
C LEU A 33 -16.81 -4.20 -16.44
N LEU A 34 -17.10 -5.48 -16.75
CA LEU A 34 -17.05 -5.98 -18.12
C LEU A 34 -18.06 -5.27 -19.02
N LEU A 35 -19.29 -5.05 -18.58
CA LEU A 35 -20.30 -4.29 -19.32
C LEU A 35 -19.83 -2.87 -19.62
N LEU A 36 -19.19 -2.22 -18.65
CA LEU A 36 -18.63 -0.88 -18.80
C LEU A 36 -17.53 -0.84 -19.87
N PHE A 37 -16.58 -1.78 -19.82
CA PHE A 37 -15.54 -1.89 -20.85
C PHE A 37 -16.09 -2.28 -22.22
N SER A 38 -17.10 -3.15 -22.26
CA SER A 38 -17.78 -3.54 -23.51
C SER A 38 -18.47 -2.33 -24.16
N ALA A 39 -19.12 -1.48 -23.35
CA ALA A 39 -19.73 -0.24 -23.83
C ALA A 39 -18.67 0.74 -24.34
N LEU A 40 -17.56 0.91 -23.60
CA LEU A 40 -16.45 1.76 -24.04
C LEU A 40 -15.85 1.28 -25.35
N ARG A 41 -15.58 -0.02 -25.50
CA ARG A 41 -15.05 -0.61 -26.74
C ARG A 41 -15.95 -0.27 -27.93
N VAL A 42 -17.26 -0.47 -27.79
CA VAL A 42 -18.23 -0.17 -28.87
C VAL A 42 -18.32 1.33 -29.18
N ILE A 43 -18.20 2.21 -28.18
CA ILE A 43 -18.29 3.66 -28.37
C ILE A 43 -16.99 4.25 -28.94
N THR A 44 -15.85 3.77 -28.46
CA THR A 44 -14.52 4.35 -28.76
C THR A 44 -13.79 3.63 -29.89
N GLY A 45 -14.19 2.40 -30.23
CA GLY A 45 -13.46 1.53 -31.16
C GLY A 45 -12.16 0.96 -30.60
N ALA A 46 -11.87 1.16 -29.30
CA ALA A 46 -10.64 0.71 -28.67
C ALA A 46 -10.72 -0.79 -28.28
N ASP A 47 -10.63 -1.68 -29.26
CA ASP A 47 -10.71 -3.14 -29.10
C ASP A 47 -9.61 -3.72 -28.19
N ASP A 48 -8.49 -2.99 -28.01
CA ASP A 48 -7.39 -3.42 -27.15
C ASP A 48 -7.63 -3.23 -25.64
N LEU A 49 -8.66 -2.46 -25.23
CA LEU A 49 -8.92 -2.16 -23.81
C LEU A 49 -9.13 -3.41 -22.94
N ASN A 50 -9.74 -4.44 -23.52
CA ASN A 50 -10.09 -5.69 -22.84
C ASN A 50 -9.78 -6.93 -23.68
N SER A 51 -8.88 -6.81 -24.66
CA SER A 51 -8.39 -7.95 -25.42
C SER A 51 -7.70 -8.97 -24.51
N SER A 52 -7.74 -10.24 -24.92
CA SER A 52 -7.09 -11.33 -24.17
C SER A 52 -5.57 -11.11 -24.04
N GLY A 53 -4.97 -10.38 -24.97
CA GLY A 53 -3.58 -9.92 -24.91
C GLY A 53 -3.34 -8.92 -23.78
N THR A 54 -4.14 -7.86 -23.71
CA THR A 54 -4.06 -6.83 -22.67
C THR A 54 -4.35 -7.42 -21.28
N LEU A 55 -5.35 -8.28 -21.16
CA LEU A 55 -5.67 -8.94 -19.88
C LEU A 55 -4.56 -9.89 -19.41
N ARG A 56 -3.89 -10.59 -20.33
CA ARG A 56 -2.73 -11.42 -19.98
C ARG A 56 -1.52 -10.60 -19.57
N ALA A 57 -1.21 -9.53 -20.28
CA ALA A 57 -0.14 -8.62 -19.88
C ALA A 57 -0.44 -7.95 -18.53
N THR A 58 -1.72 -7.67 -18.26
CA THR A 58 -2.18 -7.20 -16.95
C THR A 58 -1.86 -8.22 -15.85
N LEU A 59 -2.07 -9.51 -16.09
CA LEU A 59 -1.66 -10.55 -15.14
C LEU A 59 -0.14 -10.56 -14.92
N VAL A 60 0.65 -10.51 -15.99
CA VAL A 60 2.12 -10.46 -15.91
C VAL A 60 2.60 -9.23 -15.14
N ALA A 61 1.97 -8.07 -15.32
CA ALA A 61 2.31 -6.84 -14.59
C ALA A 61 1.82 -6.86 -13.13
N ALA A 62 0.67 -7.47 -12.86
CA ALA A 62 0.04 -7.51 -11.54
C ALA A 62 0.73 -8.50 -10.58
N VAL A 63 1.18 -9.66 -11.06
CA VAL A 63 1.79 -10.71 -10.23
C VAL A 63 2.96 -10.21 -9.38
N PRO A 64 3.99 -9.52 -9.91
CA PRO A 64 5.11 -9.05 -9.09
C PRO A 64 4.66 -8.03 -8.02
N ILE A 65 3.73 -7.13 -8.37
CA ILE A 65 3.14 -6.18 -7.41
C ILE A 65 2.41 -6.93 -6.29
N GLY A 66 1.62 -7.93 -6.68
CA GLY A 66 0.86 -8.76 -5.75
C GLY A 66 1.74 -9.59 -4.82
N LEU A 67 2.81 -10.19 -5.34
CA LEU A 67 3.78 -10.94 -4.54
C LEU A 67 4.53 -10.03 -3.57
N ALA A 68 4.99 -8.85 -4.01
CA ALA A 68 5.61 -7.88 -3.11
C ALA A 68 4.65 -7.44 -1.99
N GLY A 69 3.39 -7.15 -2.33
CA GLY A 69 2.37 -6.81 -1.36
C GLY A 69 1.99 -7.97 -0.43
N LEU A 70 2.07 -9.23 -0.87
CA LEU A 70 1.92 -10.38 0.01
C LEU A 70 3.07 -10.43 1.00
N GLY A 71 4.28 -10.11 0.55
CA GLY A 71 5.44 -9.99 1.40
C GLY A 71 5.18 -9.02 2.54
N GLY A 72 4.83 -7.77 2.21
CA GLY A 72 4.50 -6.78 3.23
C GLY A 72 3.34 -7.22 4.14
N LEU A 73 2.33 -7.93 3.60
CA LEU A 73 1.18 -8.40 4.38
C LEU A 73 1.61 -9.35 5.50
N TRP A 74 2.58 -10.22 5.23
CA TRP A 74 3.13 -11.11 6.24
C TRP A 74 3.86 -10.33 7.33
N ALA A 75 4.77 -9.42 6.97
CA ALA A 75 5.55 -8.64 7.93
C ALA A 75 4.67 -7.75 8.81
N GLU A 76 3.76 -6.97 8.21
CA GLU A 76 2.92 -6.02 8.94
C GLU A 76 1.92 -6.71 9.86
N ARG A 77 1.42 -7.89 9.46
CA ARG A 77 0.56 -8.71 10.34
C ARG A 77 1.28 -9.22 11.58
N ALA A 78 2.62 -9.25 11.58
CA ALA A 78 3.43 -9.59 12.74
C ALA A 78 3.98 -8.38 13.49
N GLY A 79 3.57 -7.15 13.11
CA GLY A 79 4.00 -5.94 13.81
C GLY A 79 5.30 -5.32 13.30
N VAL A 80 5.78 -5.68 12.10
CA VAL A 80 6.99 -5.12 11.49
C VAL A 80 6.66 -4.53 10.13
N VAL A 81 6.92 -3.24 9.95
CA VAL A 81 6.66 -2.55 8.69
C VAL A 81 7.86 -2.78 7.77
N ASN A 82 7.65 -3.29 6.56
CA ASN A 82 8.74 -3.61 5.64
C ASN A 82 8.74 -2.66 4.43
N ILE A 83 9.40 -1.51 4.56
CA ILE A 83 9.65 -0.59 3.43
C ILE A 83 10.77 -1.12 2.51
N GLY A 84 11.52 -2.12 2.97
CA GLY A 84 12.62 -2.77 2.25
C GLY A 84 12.20 -3.72 1.12
N LEU A 85 10.90 -3.81 0.79
CA LEU A 85 10.40 -4.74 -0.23
C LEU A 85 11.02 -4.50 -1.62
N GLU A 86 11.30 -3.25 -1.99
CA GLU A 86 11.95 -2.91 -3.26
C GLU A 86 13.37 -3.49 -3.32
N GLY A 87 14.16 -3.33 -2.26
CA GLY A 87 15.51 -3.89 -2.15
C GLY A 87 15.50 -5.41 -2.15
N MET A 88 14.53 -6.03 -1.46
CA MET A 88 14.37 -7.48 -1.47
C MET A 88 13.95 -8.00 -2.86
N MET A 89 13.15 -7.24 -3.62
CA MET A 89 12.90 -7.52 -5.04
C MET A 89 14.17 -7.42 -5.86
N ILE A 90 14.96 -6.35 -5.71
CA ILE A 90 16.24 -6.16 -6.43
C ILE A 90 17.18 -7.35 -6.19
N LEU A 91 17.37 -7.74 -4.92
CA LEU A 91 18.13 -8.95 -4.56
C LEU A 91 17.57 -10.21 -5.26
N GLY A 92 16.24 -10.35 -5.29
CA GLY A 92 15.56 -11.44 -5.98
C GLY A 92 15.78 -11.47 -7.50
N THR A 93 15.82 -10.30 -8.16
CA THR A 93 16.11 -10.23 -9.60
C THR A 93 17.51 -10.76 -9.93
N PHE A 94 18.51 -10.41 -9.11
CA PHE A 94 19.87 -10.92 -9.25
C PHE A 94 19.94 -12.42 -8.98
N GLY A 95 19.32 -12.90 -7.89
CA GLY A 95 19.26 -14.31 -7.57
C GLY A 95 18.64 -15.15 -8.69
N ALA A 96 17.57 -14.65 -9.30
CA ALA A 96 16.98 -15.26 -10.50
C ALA A 96 17.93 -15.25 -11.69
N GLY A 97 18.58 -14.12 -11.98
CA GLY A 97 19.54 -14.01 -13.08
C GLY A 97 20.70 -14.98 -12.96
N TYR A 98 21.33 -15.01 -11.77
CA TYR A 98 22.50 -15.82 -11.51
C TYR A 98 22.20 -17.31 -11.58
N TYR A 99 21.27 -17.79 -10.75
CA TYR A 99 20.95 -19.23 -10.72
C TYR A 99 20.15 -19.69 -11.94
N GLY A 100 19.34 -18.80 -12.51
CA GLY A 100 18.60 -19.04 -13.74
C GLY A 100 19.51 -19.36 -14.91
N TYR A 101 20.57 -18.56 -15.08
CA TYR A 101 21.53 -18.74 -16.16
C TYR A 101 22.52 -19.89 -15.91
N PHE A 102 23.15 -19.95 -14.73
CA PHE A 102 24.23 -20.92 -14.49
C PHE A 102 23.76 -22.34 -14.16
N VAL A 103 22.52 -22.50 -13.67
CA VAL A 103 22.03 -23.79 -13.20
C VAL A 103 20.70 -24.18 -13.86
N GLY A 104 19.79 -23.23 -14.02
CA GLY A 104 18.55 -23.41 -14.76
C GLY A 104 17.37 -22.62 -14.17
N PRO A 105 16.25 -22.52 -14.90
CA PRO A 105 15.17 -21.58 -14.57
C PRO A 105 14.52 -21.83 -13.21
N TRP A 106 14.36 -23.10 -12.79
CA TRP A 106 13.85 -23.43 -11.45
C TRP A 106 14.81 -23.05 -10.32
N TRP A 107 16.12 -23.16 -10.55
CA TRP A 107 17.11 -22.65 -9.62
C TRP A 107 17.11 -21.13 -9.58
N GLY A 108 16.78 -20.46 -10.69
CA GLY A 108 16.45 -19.03 -10.69
C GLY A 108 15.31 -18.70 -9.73
N VAL A 109 14.22 -19.47 -9.71
CA VAL A 109 13.11 -19.27 -8.75
C VAL A 109 13.59 -19.40 -7.30
N LEU A 110 14.35 -20.47 -7.01
CA LEU A 110 14.89 -20.69 -5.65
C LEU A 110 15.90 -19.61 -5.25
N GLY A 111 16.76 -19.19 -6.18
CA GLY A 111 17.71 -18.10 -6.00
C GLY A 111 17.02 -16.78 -5.68
N ALA A 112 15.94 -16.46 -6.39
CA ALA A 112 15.13 -15.28 -6.13
C ALA A 112 14.52 -15.28 -4.72
N ILE A 113 13.91 -16.40 -4.32
CA ILE A 113 13.36 -16.60 -2.98
C ILE A 113 14.45 -16.45 -1.92
N GLY A 114 15.60 -17.11 -2.11
CA GLY A 114 16.70 -17.12 -1.16
C GLY A 114 17.31 -15.73 -0.94
N PHE A 115 17.57 -14.99 -2.03
CA PHE A 115 18.15 -13.64 -1.95
C PHE A 115 17.17 -12.63 -1.34
N GLY A 116 15.89 -12.71 -1.67
CA GLY A 116 14.88 -11.89 -0.99
C GLY A 116 14.74 -12.24 0.49
N ALA A 117 14.73 -13.54 0.82
CA ALA A 117 14.68 -14.01 2.21
C ALA A 117 15.90 -13.56 3.03
N LEU A 118 17.08 -13.49 2.41
CA LEU A 118 18.29 -12.93 3.04
C LEU A 118 18.11 -11.45 3.40
N GLY A 119 17.55 -10.66 2.48
CA GLY A 119 17.17 -9.27 2.78
C GLY A 119 16.15 -9.17 3.91
N GLY A 120 15.14 -10.04 3.90
CA GLY A 120 14.16 -10.16 4.99
C GLY A 120 14.79 -10.56 6.33
N LEU A 121 15.78 -11.45 6.33
CA LEU A 121 16.51 -11.84 7.53
C LEU A 121 17.32 -10.67 8.09
N LEU A 122 18.02 -9.92 7.24
CA LEU A 122 18.75 -8.72 7.65
C LEU A 122 17.79 -7.70 8.28
N HIS A 123 16.63 -7.49 7.65
CA HIS A 123 15.60 -6.61 8.20
C HIS A 123 15.08 -7.10 9.55
N ALA A 124 14.83 -8.40 9.69
CA ALA A 124 14.34 -9.00 10.93
C ALA A 124 15.38 -8.86 12.06
N VAL A 125 16.66 -9.09 11.78
CA VAL A 125 17.73 -8.90 12.77
C VAL A 125 17.79 -7.43 13.21
N ALA A 126 17.81 -6.49 12.27
CA ALA A 126 17.86 -5.06 12.59
C ALA A 126 16.66 -4.59 13.42
N THR A 127 15.45 -4.98 13.02
CA THR A 127 14.21 -4.45 13.63
C THR A 127 13.77 -5.24 14.87
N VAL A 128 13.90 -6.57 14.86
CA VAL A 128 13.40 -7.44 15.94
C VAL A 128 14.43 -7.63 17.06
N ILE A 129 15.72 -7.72 16.73
CA ILE A 129 16.77 -7.93 17.73
C ILE A 129 17.35 -6.60 18.20
N PHE A 130 17.76 -5.74 17.26
CA PHE A 130 18.40 -4.47 17.60
C PHE A 130 17.41 -3.32 17.83
N GLY A 131 16.11 -3.53 17.56
CA GLY A 131 15.09 -2.50 17.78
C GLY A 131 15.27 -1.27 16.89
N VAL A 132 15.97 -1.41 15.75
CA VAL A 132 16.15 -0.32 14.78
C VAL A 132 14.79 0.05 14.20
N ASP A 133 14.58 1.34 13.97
CA ASP A 133 13.39 1.83 13.31
C ASP A 133 13.15 1.12 11.97
N HIS A 134 11.90 0.70 11.75
CA HIS A 134 11.50 -0.10 10.61
C HIS A 134 11.71 0.63 9.27
N ILE A 135 11.48 1.95 9.25
CA ILE A 135 11.64 2.79 8.07
C ILE A 135 13.12 2.90 7.74
N VAL A 136 13.94 3.22 8.75
CA VAL A 136 15.40 3.35 8.57
C VAL A 136 16.01 2.05 8.05
N SER A 137 15.67 0.92 8.67
CA SER A 137 16.17 -0.39 8.23
C SER A 137 15.69 -0.74 6.80
N GLY A 138 14.42 -0.49 6.48
CA GLY A 138 13.86 -0.76 5.16
C GLY A 138 14.52 0.09 4.06
N VAL A 139 14.68 1.39 4.29
CA VAL A 139 15.35 2.30 3.35
C VAL A 139 16.81 1.92 3.16
N ALA A 140 17.52 1.57 4.24
CA ALA A 140 18.91 1.10 4.14
C ALA A 140 19.03 -0.16 3.27
N ILE A 141 18.11 -1.12 3.41
CA ILE A 141 18.08 -2.34 2.57
C ILE A 141 17.88 -1.99 1.10
N ASN A 142 17.00 -1.03 0.78
CA ASN A 142 16.78 -0.60 -0.60
C ASN A 142 18.06 -0.03 -1.24
N ILE A 143 18.78 0.82 -0.50
CA ILE A 143 20.03 1.44 -0.96
C ILE A 143 21.14 0.39 -1.11
N ILE A 144 21.31 -0.47 -0.11
CA ILE A 144 22.33 -1.54 -0.12
C ILE A 144 22.06 -2.51 -1.26
N ALA A 145 20.81 -2.94 -1.46
CA ALA A 145 20.46 -3.87 -2.52
C ALA A 145 20.80 -3.33 -3.90
N LEU A 146 20.51 -2.05 -4.18
CA LEU A 146 20.84 -1.40 -5.44
C LEU A 146 22.36 -1.46 -5.72
N GLY A 147 23.19 -1.02 -4.78
CA GLY A 147 24.65 -1.02 -4.96
C GLY A 147 25.25 -2.43 -5.00
N ALA A 148 24.79 -3.32 -4.11
CA ALA A 148 25.29 -4.69 -4.02
C ALA A 148 24.97 -5.49 -5.28
N VAL A 149 23.75 -5.38 -5.82
CA VAL A 149 23.36 -6.11 -7.04
C VAL A 149 24.12 -5.60 -8.26
N GLN A 150 24.32 -4.28 -8.40
CA GLN A 150 25.15 -3.75 -9.50
C GLN A 150 26.58 -4.30 -9.44
N TYR A 151 27.20 -4.30 -8.25
CA TYR A 151 28.53 -4.88 -8.07
C TYR A 151 28.56 -6.39 -8.38
N LEU A 152 27.59 -7.14 -7.86
CA LEU A 152 27.51 -8.58 -8.11
C LEU A 152 27.22 -8.91 -9.58
N ALA A 153 26.43 -8.10 -10.28
CA ALA A 153 26.17 -8.26 -11.72
C ALA A 153 27.43 -8.08 -12.55
N VAL A 154 28.28 -7.09 -12.22
CA VAL A 154 29.59 -6.93 -12.85
C VAL A 154 30.44 -8.19 -12.65
N LEU A 155 30.50 -8.74 -11.43
CA LEU A 155 31.27 -9.95 -11.16
C LEU A 155 30.72 -11.20 -11.87
N ALA A 156 29.39 -11.32 -11.96
CA ALA A 156 28.74 -12.53 -12.46
C ALA A 156 28.60 -12.59 -13.98
N PHE A 157 28.35 -11.46 -14.63
CA PHE A 157 27.90 -11.44 -16.04
C PHE A 157 28.89 -10.75 -16.99
N THR A 158 29.87 -10.01 -16.49
CA THR A 158 30.91 -9.41 -17.35
C THR A 158 31.80 -10.51 -17.94
N GLY A 159 31.96 -10.51 -19.26
CA GLY A 159 32.77 -11.51 -19.98
C GLY A 159 32.00 -12.77 -20.38
N VAL A 160 30.71 -12.88 -20.03
CA VAL A 160 29.82 -13.97 -20.45
C VAL A 160 29.04 -13.56 -21.71
N PRO A 161 28.90 -14.42 -22.74
CA PRO A 161 28.14 -14.07 -23.94
C PRO A 161 26.69 -13.66 -23.64
N GLY A 162 26.30 -12.45 -24.06
CA GLY A 162 24.97 -11.88 -23.80
C GLY A 162 24.80 -11.23 -22.41
N GLY A 163 25.80 -11.37 -21.54
CA GLY A 163 25.87 -10.73 -20.23
C GLY A 163 26.65 -9.42 -20.25
N GLY A 164 26.39 -8.56 -19.26
CA GLY A 164 27.08 -7.28 -19.09
C GLY A 164 26.89 -6.74 -17.68
N GLN A 165 27.41 -5.53 -17.44
CA GLN A 165 27.39 -4.91 -16.11
C GLN A 165 25.96 -4.67 -15.59
N THR A 166 25.01 -4.47 -16.49
CA THR A 166 23.61 -4.14 -16.19
C THR A 166 22.62 -5.25 -16.56
N GLN A 167 23.08 -6.40 -17.06
CA GLN A 167 22.18 -7.47 -17.49
C GLN A 167 22.82 -8.86 -17.45
N SER A 168 22.01 -9.88 -17.18
CA SER A 168 22.42 -11.26 -17.42
C SER A 168 22.20 -11.66 -18.87
N PRO A 169 22.83 -12.77 -19.33
CA PRO A 169 22.39 -13.45 -20.53
C PRO A 169 20.92 -13.91 -20.40
N ARG A 170 20.34 -14.32 -21.53
CA ARG A 170 18.99 -14.87 -21.58
C ARG A 170 18.90 -16.17 -20.76
N ILE A 171 17.85 -16.27 -19.97
CA ILE A 171 17.50 -17.47 -19.18
C ILE A 171 16.46 -18.28 -19.97
N ASP A 172 16.53 -19.60 -19.86
CA ASP A 172 15.53 -20.49 -20.47
C ASP A 172 14.13 -20.26 -19.91
N ASP A 173 13.12 -20.39 -20.77
CA ASP A 173 11.74 -20.11 -20.42
C ASP A 173 11.18 -21.16 -19.45
N LEU A 174 10.49 -20.71 -18.40
CA LEU A 174 9.69 -21.59 -17.54
C LEU A 174 8.49 -22.14 -18.34
N PRO A 175 8.01 -23.37 -18.03
CA PRO A 175 6.90 -23.96 -18.76
C PRO A 175 5.63 -23.12 -18.66
N SER A 176 4.86 -23.10 -19.74
CA SER A 176 3.55 -22.45 -19.83
C SER A 176 2.45 -23.47 -20.08
N ILE A 177 1.28 -23.27 -19.47
CA ILE A 177 0.10 -24.11 -19.65
C ILE A 177 -0.91 -23.40 -20.56
N THR A 178 -1.39 -24.12 -21.57
CA THR A 178 -2.49 -23.70 -22.45
C THR A 178 -3.51 -24.81 -22.52
N ILE A 179 -4.78 -24.50 -22.21
CA ILE A 179 -5.90 -25.42 -22.39
C ILE A 179 -6.49 -25.14 -23.78
N SER A 180 -5.88 -25.72 -24.83
CA SER A 180 -6.24 -25.48 -26.23
C SER A 180 -7.72 -25.72 -26.53
N ALA A 181 -8.29 -26.79 -25.96
CA ALA A 181 -9.71 -27.14 -26.08
C ALA A 181 -10.68 -26.01 -25.68
N LEU A 182 -10.25 -25.10 -24.79
CA LEU A 182 -11.04 -23.94 -24.39
C LEU A 182 -10.51 -22.64 -25.02
N ALA A 183 -9.20 -22.52 -25.21
CA ALA A 183 -8.57 -21.31 -25.72
C ALA A 183 -8.94 -21.00 -27.18
N ASP A 184 -9.05 -22.02 -28.04
CA ASP A 184 -9.32 -21.82 -29.47
C ASP A 184 -10.78 -21.38 -29.71
N PRO A 185 -11.82 -22.04 -29.15
CA PRO A 185 -13.21 -21.58 -29.29
C PRO A 185 -13.45 -20.20 -28.67
N LEU A 186 -12.77 -19.88 -27.57
CA LEU A 186 -12.86 -18.55 -26.96
C LEU A 186 -12.20 -17.48 -27.85
N GLY A 187 -11.14 -17.83 -28.59
CA GLY A 187 -10.52 -16.95 -29.57
C GLY A 187 -11.45 -16.65 -30.75
N ASP A 188 -12.16 -17.65 -31.25
CA ASP A 188 -13.16 -17.46 -32.32
C ASP A 188 -14.32 -16.58 -31.85
N LEU A 189 -14.68 -16.67 -30.57
CA LEU A 189 -15.74 -15.84 -29.97
C LEU A 189 -15.28 -14.40 -29.70
N GLU A 190 -14.02 -14.22 -29.28
CA GLU A 190 -13.37 -12.91 -29.14
C GLU A 190 -13.34 -12.16 -30.49
N ALA A 191 -12.94 -12.85 -31.56
CA ALA A 191 -12.83 -12.26 -32.91
C ALA A 191 -14.16 -11.75 -33.51
N LYS A 192 -15.32 -12.20 -32.98
CA LYS A 192 -16.65 -11.77 -33.45
C LYS A 192 -17.04 -10.36 -32.99
N ASN A 193 -16.30 -9.77 -32.05
CA ASN A 193 -16.53 -8.42 -31.52
C ASN A 193 -17.97 -8.16 -31.03
N TRP A 194 -18.71 -9.20 -30.65
CA TRP A 194 -20.06 -9.09 -30.10
C TRP A 194 -20.04 -8.40 -28.74
N PHE A 195 -21.00 -7.52 -28.52
CA PHE A 195 -21.16 -6.81 -27.25
C PHE A 195 -21.21 -7.79 -26.09
N PHE A 196 -20.36 -7.58 -25.07
CA PHE A 196 -20.22 -8.34 -23.84
C PHE A 196 -19.70 -9.78 -24.00
N LEU A 197 -20.16 -10.52 -25.01
CA LEU A 197 -19.78 -11.93 -25.21
C LEU A 197 -18.31 -12.07 -25.65
N SER A 198 -17.84 -11.21 -26.55
CA SER A 198 -16.43 -11.21 -26.97
C SER A 198 -15.51 -10.74 -25.84
N ASP A 199 -15.97 -9.81 -25.00
CA ASP A 199 -15.25 -9.29 -23.85
C ASP A 199 -15.13 -10.33 -22.72
N LEU A 200 -16.20 -11.10 -22.48
CA LEU A 200 -16.20 -12.27 -21.59
C LEU A 200 -15.29 -13.38 -22.14
N ALA A 201 -15.33 -13.62 -23.46
CA ALA A 201 -14.47 -14.60 -24.12
C ALA A 201 -12.99 -14.21 -23.98
N ALA A 202 -12.65 -12.94 -24.17
CA ALA A 202 -11.30 -12.41 -23.98
C ALA A 202 -10.80 -12.62 -22.55
N LEU A 203 -11.64 -12.33 -21.54
CA LEU A 203 -11.32 -12.57 -20.12
C LEU A 203 -11.06 -14.05 -19.84
N LEU A 204 -11.94 -14.94 -20.29
CA LEU A 204 -11.78 -16.38 -20.08
C LEU A 204 -10.55 -16.91 -20.82
N ARG A 205 -10.31 -16.45 -22.07
CA ARG A 205 -9.15 -16.85 -22.88
C ARG A 205 -7.84 -16.45 -22.22
N ALA A 206 -7.77 -15.26 -21.63
CA ALA A 206 -6.60 -14.79 -20.90
C ALA A 206 -6.26 -15.69 -19.69
N LEU A 207 -7.25 -16.34 -19.08
CA LEU A 207 -7.09 -17.24 -17.94
C LEU A 207 -6.78 -18.70 -18.31
N VAL A 208 -6.78 -19.07 -19.60
CA VAL A 208 -6.57 -20.47 -20.01
C VAL A 208 -5.50 -20.65 -21.08
N SER A 209 -4.93 -19.56 -21.61
CA SER A 209 -3.94 -19.62 -22.67
C SER A 209 -2.59 -19.05 -22.23
N ASN A 210 -1.51 -19.75 -22.57
CA ASN A 210 -0.10 -19.43 -22.29
C ASN A 210 0.09 -18.75 -20.92
N LEU A 211 -0.35 -19.46 -19.88
CA LEU A 211 -0.15 -19.08 -18.49
C LEU A 211 1.17 -19.69 -18.00
N ASN A 212 2.13 -18.84 -17.64
CA ASN A 212 3.38 -19.31 -17.06
C ASN A 212 3.11 -20.01 -15.72
N VAL A 213 3.77 -21.15 -15.48
CA VAL A 213 3.60 -21.91 -14.22
C VAL A 213 3.89 -21.05 -12.99
N LEU A 214 4.82 -20.09 -13.07
CA LEU A 214 5.11 -19.19 -11.95
C LEU A 214 3.93 -18.26 -11.62
N THR A 215 3.11 -17.88 -12.62
CA THR A 215 1.86 -17.14 -12.39
C THR A 215 0.87 -17.99 -11.59
N LEU A 216 0.76 -19.28 -11.92
CA LEU A 216 -0.11 -20.21 -11.19
C LEU A 216 0.38 -20.44 -9.75
N ILE A 217 1.69 -20.57 -9.56
CA ILE A 217 2.31 -20.64 -8.23
C ILE A 217 1.99 -19.35 -7.44
N ALA A 218 2.13 -18.18 -8.05
CA ALA A 218 1.80 -16.91 -7.38
C ALA A 218 0.33 -16.86 -6.94
N LEU A 219 -0.62 -17.25 -7.81
CA LEU A 219 -2.04 -17.33 -7.46
C LEU A 219 -2.31 -18.35 -6.34
N ALA A 220 -1.64 -19.50 -6.37
CA ALA A 220 -1.72 -20.49 -5.28
C ALA A 220 -1.18 -19.93 -3.96
N LEU A 221 -0.11 -19.13 -3.99
CA LEU A 221 0.46 -18.48 -2.82
C LEU A 221 -0.47 -17.44 -2.18
N PHE A 222 -1.33 -16.78 -2.97
CA PHE A 222 -2.39 -15.93 -2.42
C PHE A 222 -3.42 -16.74 -1.62
N VAL A 223 -3.88 -17.86 -2.18
CA VAL A 223 -4.82 -18.77 -1.51
C VAL A 223 -4.18 -19.38 -0.27
N LEU A 224 -2.93 -19.81 -0.37
CA LEU A 224 -2.16 -20.36 0.74
C LEU A 224 -1.96 -19.33 1.85
N THR A 225 -1.59 -18.09 1.52
CA THR A 225 -1.45 -17.00 2.50
C THR A 225 -2.77 -16.73 3.22
N TRP A 226 -3.88 -16.66 2.48
CA TRP A 226 -5.21 -16.52 3.08
C TRP A 226 -5.50 -17.67 4.05
N TYR A 227 -5.27 -18.91 3.62
CA TYR A 227 -5.51 -20.08 4.45
C TYR A 227 -4.61 -20.07 5.70
N LEU A 228 -3.30 -19.88 5.54
CA LEU A 228 -2.35 -19.88 6.66
C LEU A 228 -2.67 -18.78 7.67
N LEU A 229 -2.88 -17.54 7.24
CA LEU A 229 -3.05 -16.42 8.17
C LEU A 229 -4.45 -16.36 8.81
N TRP A 230 -5.51 -16.81 8.12
CA TRP A 230 -6.89 -16.72 8.63
C TRP A 230 -7.51 -18.04 9.07
N ARG A 231 -7.02 -19.19 8.61
CA ARG A 231 -7.61 -20.50 8.91
C ARG A 231 -6.77 -21.40 9.82
N THR A 232 -5.53 -21.02 10.15
CA THR A 232 -4.65 -21.85 10.99
C THR A 232 -4.33 -21.22 12.35
N ARG A 233 -3.91 -22.07 13.30
CA ARG A 233 -3.40 -21.65 14.62
C ARG A 233 -2.13 -20.81 14.51
N PHE A 234 -1.27 -21.12 13.54
CA PHE A 234 -0.07 -20.34 13.24
C PHE A 234 -0.45 -18.90 12.88
N GLY A 235 -1.41 -18.73 11.97
CA GLY A 235 -1.89 -17.42 11.54
C GLY A 235 -2.52 -16.59 12.65
N LEU A 236 -3.30 -17.24 13.53
CA LEU A 236 -3.85 -16.60 14.72
C LEU A 236 -2.73 -16.06 15.63
N ARG A 237 -1.74 -16.90 15.96
CA ARG A 237 -0.59 -16.51 16.80
C ARG A 237 0.24 -15.40 16.16
N LEU A 238 0.51 -15.48 14.86
CA LEU A 238 1.25 -14.47 14.12
C LEU A 238 0.55 -13.11 14.18
N ARG A 239 -0.77 -13.09 13.96
CA ARG A 239 -1.57 -11.86 14.05
C ARG A 239 -1.65 -11.33 15.47
N SER A 240 -1.83 -12.19 16.47
CA SER A 240 -1.80 -11.77 17.88
C SER A 240 -0.46 -11.17 18.28
N VAL A 241 0.65 -11.69 17.74
CA VAL A 241 2.00 -11.11 17.93
C VAL A 241 2.09 -9.70 17.36
N GLY A 242 1.45 -9.42 16.22
CA GLY A 242 1.38 -8.06 15.65
C GLY A 242 0.42 -7.13 16.38
N GLU A 243 -0.68 -7.66 16.93
CA GLU A 243 -1.71 -6.89 17.64
C GLU A 243 -1.26 -6.52 19.07
N SER A 244 -0.80 -7.50 19.85
CA SER A 244 -0.29 -7.29 21.21
C SER A 244 0.80 -8.32 21.54
N PRO A 245 2.09 -7.97 21.34
CA PRO A 245 3.21 -8.83 21.68
C PRO A 245 3.18 -9.30 23.14
N ALA A 246 2.88 -8.39 24.08
CA ALA A 246 2.86 -8.69 25.52
C ALA A 246 1.76 -9.71 25.89
N ALA A 247 0.57 -9.60 25.30
CA ALA A 247 -0.51 -10.56 25.53
C ALA A 247 -0.22 -11.92 24.89
N ALA A 248 0.45 -11.93 23.73
CA ALA A 248 0.89 -13.17 23.10
C ALA A 248 1.96 -13.89 23.96
N GLU A 249 2.91 -13.14 24.51
CA GLU A 249 3.97 -13.67 25.36
C GLU A 249 3.43 -14.22 26.69
N SER A 250 2.46 -13.56 27.32
CA SER A 250 1.82 -14.06 28.56
C SER A 250 1.09 -15.39 28.36
N LEU A 251 0.72 -15.73 27.12
CA LEU A 251 0.11 -17.01 26.73
C LEU A 251 1.15 -18.03 26.21
N GLY A 252 2.44 -17.74 26.35
CA GLY A 252 3.55 -18.61 25.96
C GLY A 252 3.87 -18.63 24.46
N VAL A 253 3.39 -17.66 23.68
CA VAL A 253 3.72 -17.53 22.25
C VAL A 253 5.09 -16.85 22.12
N ASN A 254 6.03 -17.49 21.42
CA ASN A 254 7.35 -16.90 21.18
C ASN A 254 7.29 -15.78 20.13
N VAL A 255 7.11 -14.55 20.59
CA VAL A 255 6.95 -13.32 19.77
C VAL A 255 8.09 -13.18 18.74
N ILE A 256 9.34 -13.33 19.19
CA ILE A 256 10.54 -13.16 18.34
C ILE A 256 10.51 -14.11 17.16
N ARG A 257 10.24 -15.41 17.39
CA ARG A 257 10.18 -16.41 16.32
C ARG A 257 9.11 -16.09 15.29
N TYR A 258 7.91 -15.66 15.72
CA TYR A 258 6.84 -15.32 14.78
C TYR A 258 7.18 -14.07 13.96
N LYS A 259 7.80 -13.05 14.57
CA LYS A 259 8.29 -11.86 13.83
C LYS A 259 9.35 -12.25 12.81
N PHE A 260 10.33 -13.08 13.17
CA PHE A 260 11.35 -13.56 12.23
C PHE A 260 10.75 -14.34 11.06
N VAL A 261 9.87 -15.31 11.33
CA VAL A 261 9.20 -16.07 10.28
C VAL A 261 8.43 -15.14 9.35
N ALA A 262 7.70 -14.16 9.90
CA ALA A 262 6.92 -13.22 9.11
C ALA A 262 7.78 -12.35 8.20
N VAL A 263 8.87 -11.77 8.73
CA VAL A 263 9.73 -10.84 7.99
C VAL A 263 10.63 -11.56 6.98
N VAL A 264 11.15 -12.75 7.31
CA VAL A 264 11.90 -13.58 6.35
C VAL A 264 10.97 -14.06 5.22
N THR A 265 9.76 -14.51 5.55
CA THR A 265 8.75 -14.86 4.54
C THR A 265 8.35 -13.66 3.69
N SER A 266 8.30 -12.47 4.28
CA SER A 266 8.09 -11.22 3.55
C SER A 266 9.18 -10.99 2.51
N GLY A 267 10.45 -11.18 2.90
CA GLY A 267 11.58 -11.08 1.99
C GLY A 267 11.52 -12.15 0.89
N ALA A 268 11.15 -13.39 1.22
CA ALA A 268 10.99 -14.46 0.25
C ALA A 268 9.94 -14.13 -0.84
N PHE A 269 8.79 -13.57 -0.46
CA PHE A 269 7.75 -13.13 -1.39
C PHE A 269 8.20 -11.97 -2.28
N ALA A 270 8.89 -10.97 -1.71
CA ALA A 270 9.49 -9.88 -2.47
C ALA A 270 10.59 -10.38 -3.42
N GLY A 271 11.44 -11.29 -2.95
CA GLY A 271 12.44 -11.96 -3.78
C GLY A 271 11.82 -12.67 -4.96
N LEU A 272 10.77 -13.47 -4.72
CA LEU A 272 10.00 -14.14 -5.77
C LEU A 272 9.33 -13.15 -6.74
N ALA A 273 8.87 -11.99 -6.26
CA ALA A 273 8.36 -10.93 -7.13
C ALA A 273 9.44 -10.38 -8.07
N GLY A 274 10.66 -10.16 -7.57
CA GLY A 274 11.83 -9.83 -8.39
C GLY A 274 12.19 -10.95 -9.37
N GLY A 275 12.15 -12.20 -8.90
CA GLY A 275 12.38 -13.38 -9.73
C GLY A 275 11.38 -13.52 -10.86
N PHE A 276 10.10 -13.19 -10.62
CA PHE A 276 9.08 -13.16 -11.66
C PHE A 276 9.41 -12.15 -12.77
N LEU A 277 9.90 -10.95 -12.40
CA LEU A 277 10.34 -9.95 -13.38
C LEU A 277 11.50 -10.48 -14.24
N ALA A 278 12.48 -11.15 -13.63
CA ALA A 278 13.63 -11.69 -14.34
C ALA A 278 13.27 -12.91 -15.21
N LEU A 279 12.49 -13.86 -14.69
CA LEU A 279 12.26 -15.17 -15.32
C LEU A 279 11.06 -15.21 -16.28
N VAL A 280 10.10 -14.28 -16.13
CA VAL A 280 8.85 -14.29 -16.92
C VAL A 280 8.69 -13.01 -17.74
N ALA A 281 9.01 -11.85 -17.18
CA ALA A 281 8.81 -10.58 -17.89
C ALA A 281 9.98 -10.21 -18.82
N ALA A 282 11.23 -10.45 -18.38
CA ALA A 282 12.43 -10.02 -19.10
C ALA A 282 13.29 -11.18 -19.66
N ASN A 283 13.07 -12.41 -19.21
CA ASN A 283 13.89 -13.60 -19.51
C ASN A 283 15.40 -13.39 -19.25
N GLY A 284 15.71 -12.65 -18.20
CA GLY A 284 17.05 -12.24 -17.80
C GLY A 284 16.98 -11.19 -16.68
N PHE A 285 18.04 -11.05 -15.91
CA PHE A 285 18.23 -9.91 -15.03
C PHE A 285 18.54 -8.66 -15.85
N ARG A 286 17.92 -7.53 -15.50
CA ARG A 286 18.23 -6.19 -15.98
C ARG A 286 18.24 -5.21 -14.82
N ASP A 287 19.21 -4.32 -14.81
CA ASP A 287 19.31 -3.27 -13.80
C ASP A 287 18.08 -2.36 -13.84
N GLY A 288 17.59 -1.97 -12.66
CA GLY A 288 16.40 -1.14 -12.50
C GLY A 288 15.05 -1.77 -12.89
N GLN A 289 14.98 -3.07 -13.21
CA GLN A 289 13.73 -3.69 -13.71
C GLN A 289 12.58 -3.75 -12.69
N THR A 290 12.88 -3.63 -11.39
CA THR A 290 11.86 -3.55 -10.34
C THR A 290 11.01 -2.29 -10.47
N GLY A 291 11.62 -1.16 -10.82
CA GLY A 291 10.94 0.09 -11.19
C GLY A 291 10.00 0.63 -10.11
N GLY A 292 10.28 0.40 -8.82
CA GLY A 292 9.43 0.83 -7.72
C GLY A 292 8.21 -0.06 -7.45
N ARG A 293 8.09 -1.21 -8.13
CA ARG A 293 6.96 -2.13 -7.94
C ARG A 293 6.85 -2.68 -6.53
N GLY A 294 7.94 -2.70 -5.75
CA GLY A 294 7.91 -3.04 -4.32
C GLY A 294 7.11 -2.03 -3.51
N TYR A 295 7.30 -0.74 -3.78
CA TYR A 295 6.51 0.34 -3.14
C TYR A 295 5.05 0.32 -3.59
N ILE A 296 4.79 0.04 -4.88
CA ILE A 296 3.43 -0.12 -5.40
C ILE A 296 2.75 -1.33 -4.74
N GLY A 297 3.47 -2.42 -4.48
CA GLY A 297 2.96 -3.59 -3.75
C GLY A 297 2.52 -3.24 -2.33
N LEU A 298 3.29 -2.41 -1.63
CA LEU A 298 2.92 -1.90 -0.31
C LEU A 298 1.65 -1.05 -0.38
N ALA A 299 1.56 -0.13 -1.34
CA ALA A 299 0.34 0.66 -1.58
C ALA A 299 -0.88 -0.24 -1.89
N ALA A 300 -0.72 -1.23 -2.77
CA ALA A 300 -1.77 -2.18 -3.12
C ALA A 300 -2.31 -2.96 -1.91
N MET A 301 -1.43 -3.31 -0.95
CA MET A 301 -1.84 -3.97 0.28
C MET A 301 -2.65 -3.06 1.20
N ILE A 302 -2.23 -1.79 1.34
CA ILE A 302 -2.92 -0.78 2.15
C ILE A 302 -4.34 -0.57 1.61
N PHE A 303 -4.50 -0.35 0.29
CA PHE A 303 -5.82 -0.26 -0.35
C PHE A 303 -6.61 -1.56 -0.28
N GLY A 304 -5.90 -2.68 -0.36
CA GLY A 304 -6.45 -4.01 -0.15
C GLY A 304 -6.88 -4.29 1.29
N ASN A 305 -6.75 -3.31 2.19
CA ASN A 305 -7.11 -3.39 3.60
C ASN A 305 -6.45 -4.60 4.29
N TRP A 306 -5.17 -4.83 3.99
CA TRP A 306 -4.38 -5.94 4.55
C TRP A 306 -5.07 -7.30 4.42
N ARG A 307 -5.73 -7.54 3.28
CA ARG A 307 -6.37 -8.82 2.94
C ARG A 307 -5.88 -9.31 1.59
N PRO A 308 -5.58 -10.62 1.42
CA PRO A 308 -5.08 -11.17 0.16
C PRO A 308 -5.99 -10.86 -1.04
N GLY A 309 -7.32 -10.95 -0.87
CA GLY A 309 -8.26 -10.64 -1.94
C GLY A 309 -8.31 -9.14 -2.31
N GLY A 310 -8.21 -8.25 -1.32
CA GLY A 310 -8.14 -6.81 -1.59
C GLY A 310 -6.80 -6.42 -2.24
N LEU A 311 -5.72 -7.06 -1.80
CA LEU A 311 -4.38 -6.92 -2.40
C LEU A 311 -4.36 -7.40 -3.86
N LEU A 312 -5.00 -8.54 -4.18
CA LEU A 312 -5.14 -8.99 -5.57
C LEU A 312 -5.85 -7.97 -6.43
N ALA A 313 -6.95 -7.38 -5.93
CA ALA A 313 -7.67 -6.33 -6.65
C ALA A 313 -6.81 -5.08 -6.87
N GLY A 314 -6.07 -4.64 -5.84
CA GLY A 314 -5.15 -3.52 -5.94
C GLY A 314 -4.01 -3.78 -6.93
N ALA A 315 -3.36 -4.94 -6.85
CA ALA A 315 -2.30 -5.35 -7.77
C ALA A 315 -2.80 -5.47 -9.21
N GLY A 316 -4.03 -5.98 -9.40
CA GLY A 316 -4.69 -6.03 -10.71
C GLY A 316 -4.94 -4.65 -11.30
N LEU A 317 -5.40 -3.69 -10.49
CA LEU A 317 -5.59 -2.30 -10.91
C LEU A 317 -4.26 -1.67 -11.37
N PHE A 318 -3.21 -1.78 -10.55
CA PHE A 318 -1.89 -1.23 -10.91
C PHE A 318 -1.30 -1.94 -12.14
N GLY A 319 -1.39 -3.26 -12.21
CA GLY A 319 -0.92 -4.04 -13.37
C GLY A 319 -1.67 -3.69 -14.67
N TYR A 320 -2.97 -3.40 -14.58
CA TYR A 320 -3.77 -2.98 -15.73
C TYR A 320 -3.28 -1.62 -16.24
N THR A 321 -3.07 -0.67 -15.33
CA THR A 321 -2.58 0.67 -15.70
C THR A 321 -1.16 0.65 -16.28
N ASP A 322 -0.28 -0.22 -15.79
CA ASP A 322 1.07 -0.40 -16.35
C ASP A 322 0.99 -1.04 -17.75
N THR A 323 0.07 -1.99 -17.95
CA THR A 323 -0.14 -2.63 -19.25
C THR A 323 -0.68 -1.66 -20.30
N LEU A 324 -1.63 -0.82 -19.94
CA LEU A 324 -2.18 0.18 -20.85
C LEU A 324 -1.12 1.17 -21.33
N ARG A 325 -0.19 1.55 -20.45
CA ARG A 325 0.97 2.37 -20.83
C ARG A 325 1.87 1.63 -21.84
N LEU A 326 2.13 0.35 -21.63
CA LEU A 326 3.06 -0.42 -22.44
C LEU A 326 2.48 -0.91 -23.78
N ARG A 327 1.15 -1.10 -23.85
CA ARG A 327 0.47 -1.71 -25.01
C ARG A 327 -0.54 -0.79 -25.70
N GLY A 328 -1.25 0.05 -24.96
CA GLY A 328 -2.45 0.72 -25.46
C GLY A 328 -2.20 1.92 -26.37
N GLY A 329 -0.97 2.45 -26.42
CA GLY A 329 -0.68 3.67 -27.17
C GLY A 329 -1.55 4.87 -26.72
N GLY A 330 -1.50 5.97 -27.48
CA GLY A 330 -2.30 7.16 -27.21
C GLY A 330 -3.81 6.93 -27.33
N ASP A 331 -4.23 6.04 -28.22
CA ASP A 331 -5.65 5.87 -28.61
C ASP A 331 -6.45 5.07 -27.58
N THR A 332 -5.87 4.02 -27.00
CA THR A 332 -6.52 3.23 -25.94
C THR A 332 -6.68 4.06 -24.67
N ILE A 333 -5.67 4.86 -24.32
CA ILE A 333 -5.72 5.76 -23.16
C ILE A 333 -6.69 6.92 -23.43
N HIS A 334 -6.75 7.41 -24.67
CA HIS A 334 -7.76 8.39 -25.09
C HIS A 334 -9.19 7.85 -24.85
N GLY A 335 -9.46 6.58 -25.16
CA GLY A 335 -10.75 5.94 -24.85
C GLY A 335 -11.12 5.93 -23.36
N LEU A 336 -10.14 5.87 -22.45
CA LEU A 336 -10.37 5.94 -21.00
C LEU A 336 -10.78 7.34 -20.51
N LEU A 337 -10.45 8.41 -21.25
CA LEU A 337 -10.91 9.76 -20.89
C LEU A 337 -12.44 9.83 -20.88
N LEU A 338 -13.10 9.15 -21.83
CA LEU A 338 -14.55 9.07 -21.87
C LEU A 338 -15.11 8.37 -20.62
N LEU A 339 -14.46 7.29 -20.18
CA LEU A 339 -14.83 6.58 -18.95
C LEU A 339 -14.72 7.49 -17.72
N VAL A 340 -13.61 8.22 -17.61
CA VAL A 340 -13.37 9.16 -16.51
C VAL A 340 -14.40 10.28 -16.53
N ALA A 341 -14.70 10.86 -17.70
CA ALA A 341 -15.71 11.90 -17.85
C ALA A 341 -17.10 11.42 -17.39
N VAL A 342 -17.54 10.25 -17.86
CA VAL A 342 -18.82 9.64 -17.44
C VAL A 342 -18.83 9.34 -15.94
N GLY A 343 -17.72 8.81 -15.41
CA GLY A 343 -17.56 8.55 -13.98
C GLY A 343 -17.65 9.82 -13.13
N LEU A 344 -17.05 10.93 -13.57
CA LEU A 344 -17.12 12.23 -12.90
C LEU A 344 -18.52 12.83 -12.94
N VAL A 345 -19.25 12.68 -14.04
CA VAL A 345 -20.66 13.09 -14.14
C VAL A 345 -21.53 12.27 -13.18
N ALA A 346 -21.35 10.95 -13.16
CA ALA A 346 -22.06 10.08 -12.22
C ALA A 346 -21.76 10.44 -10.75
N LEU A 347 -20.48 10.72 -10.45
CA LEU A 347 -20.05 11.18 -9.15
C LEU A 347 -20.69 12.52 -8.78
N ALA A 348 -20.74 13.47 -9.72
CA ALA A 348 -21.38 14.78 -9.51
C ALA A 348 -22.87 14.64 -9.18
N ILE A 349 -23.59 13.77 -9.89
CA ILE A 349 -25.01 13.46 -9.63
C ILE A 349 -25.18 12.83 -8.25
N TRP A 350 -24.30 11.88 -7.89
CA TRP A 350 -24.34 11.24 -6.58
C TRP A 350 -24.04 12.22 -5.44
N GLN A 351 -23.00 13.05 -5.59
CA GLN A 351 -22.63 14.07 -4.61
C GLN A 351 -23.71 15.14 -4.44
N TRP A 352 -24.40 15.53 -5.52
CA TRP A 352 -25.53 16.45 -5.44
C TRP A 352 -26.63 15.93 -4.50
N ARG A 353 -26.83 14.61 -4.46
CA ARG A 353 -27.83 13.96 -3.61
C ARG A 353 -27.37 13.79 -2.15
N GLN A 354 -26.07 13.78 -1.86
CA GLN A 354 -25.53 13.33 -0.56
C GLN A 354 -24.69 14.39 0.19
N HIS A 355 -23.94 15.24 -0.49
CA HIS A 355 -22.84 16.02 0.10
C HIS A 355 -22.83 17.52 -0.29
N GLY A 356 -23.94 18.03 -0.85
CA GLY A 356 -24.15 19.46 -1.13
C GLY A 356 -23.73 19.92 -2.52
N ARG A 357 -24.01 21.19 -2.84
CA ARG A 357 -23.87 21.74 -4.20
C ARG A 357 -22.41 21.97 -4.63
N ARG A 358 -21.52 22.35 -3.71
CA ARG A 358 -20.14 22.75 -4.05
C ARG A 358 -19.29 21.59 -4.58
N SER A 359 -19.33 20.44 -3.91
CA SER A 359 -18.60 19.23 -4.32
C SER A 359 -19.08 18.71 -5.68
N SER A 360 -20.40 18.66 -5.86
CA SER A 360 -21.02 18.30 -7.13
C SER A 360 -20.60 19.22 -8.29
N LEU A 361 -20.53 20.53 -8.07
CA LEU A 361 -20.08 21.49 -9.08
C LEU A 361 -18.62 21.24 -9.49
N VAL A 362 -17.73 20.96 -8.54
CA VAL A 362 -16.32 20.65 -8.85
C VAL A 362 -16.21 19.38 -9.68
N ALA A 363 -16.91 18.31 -9.28
CA ALA A 363 -16.92 17.04 -10.03
C ALA A 363 -17.51 17.20 -11.44
N ALA A 364 -18.58 17.98 -11.58
CA ALA A 364 -19.20 18.27 -12.87
C ALA A 364 -18.28 19.08 -13.78
N LEU A 365 -17.63 20.13 -13.26
CA LEU A 365 -16.71 20.97 -14.04
C LEU A 365 -15.50 20.16 -14.49
N LEU A 366 -14.93 19.33 -13.62
CA LEU A 366 -13.85 18.42 -13.99
C LEU A 366 -14.30 17.42 -15.06
N GLY A 367 -15.51 16.87 -14.94
CA GLY A 367 -16.10 15.98 -15.94
C GLY A 367 -16.25 16.65 -17.32
N VAL A 368 -16.67 17.92 -17.35
CA VAL A 368 -16.76 18.71 -18.59
C VAL A 368 -15.37 18.97 -19.19
N VAL A 369 -14.36 19.28 -18.38
CA VAL A 369 -12.99 19.47 -18.87
C VAL A 369 -12.44 18.19 -19.49
N VAL A 370 -12.62 17.05 -18.82
CA VAL A 370 -12.16 15.74 -19.34
C VAL A 370 -12.93 15.33 -20.60
N ALA A 371 -14.25 15.54 -20.63
CA ALA A 371 -15.06 15.31 -21.84
C ALA A 371 -14.62 16.22 -22.99
N GLY A 372 -14.39 17.52 -22.71
CA GLY A 372 -13.88 18.47 -23.68
C GLY A 372 -12.54 18.02 -24.26
N TRP A 373 -11.62 17.55 -23.42
CA TRP A 373 -10.36 16.98 -23.89
C TRP A 373 -10.58 15.77 -24.82
N TYR A 374 -11.44 14.83 -24.43
CA TYR A 374 -11.80 13.70 -25.27
C TYR A 374 -12.35 14.13 -26.64
N PHE A 375 -13.26 15.10 -26.70
CA PHE A 375 -13.83 15.54 -27.99
C PHE A 375 -12.93 16.47 -28.82
N LEU A 376 -11.94 17.12 -28.20
CA LEU A 376 -11.04 18.07 -28.86
C LEU A 376 -9.72 17.45 -29.34
N THR A 377 -9.38 16.25 -28.86
CA THR A 377 -8.16 15.54 -29.24
C THR A 377 -8.51 14.17 -29.81
N SER A 378 -7.65 13.63 -30.67
CA SER A 378 -7.80 12.26 -31.17
C SER A 378 -6.91 11.26 -30.44
N SER A 379 -5.91 11.74 -29.70
CA SER A 379 -4.95 10.92 -28.97
C SER A 379 -4.37 11.68 -27.78
N VAL A 380 -3.82 10.93 -26.81
CA VAL A 380 -3.11 11.49 -25.65
C VAL A 380 -1.60 11.47 -25.92
N PRO A 381 -0.87 12.59 -25.68
CA PRO A 381 0.58 12.65 -25.84
C PRO A 381 1.31 11.55 -25.05
N GLU A 382 2.36 10.98 -25.63
CA GLU A 382 3.11 9.87 -25.03
C GLU A 382 3.75 10.22 -23.67
N ASP A 383 4.14 11.48 -23.47
CA ASP A 383 4.67 11.95 -22.19
C ASP A 383 3.62 11.83 -21.07
N LEU A 384 2.35 12.11 -21.39
CA LEU A 384 1.23 11.99 -20.45
C LEU A 384 0.83 10.54 -20.25
N THR A 385 0.86 9.71 -21.30
CA THR A 385 0.60 8.26 -21.16
C THR A 385 1.63 7.60 -20.26
N GLY A 386 2.90 8.03 -20.33
CA GLY A 386 3.98 7.62 -19.44
C GLY A 386 3.72 7.92 -17.95
N MET A 387 2.97 8.98 -17.65
CA MET A 387 2.65 9.39 -16.28
C MET A 387 1.41 8.67 -15.68
N THR A 388 0.64 7.97 -16.50
CA THR A 388 -0.65 7.34 -16.11
C THR A 388 -0.57 6.47 -14.85
N PRO A 389 0.45 5.60 -14.63
CA PRO A 389 0.54 4.80 -13.42
C PRO A 389 0.73 5.65 -12.16
N TYR A 390 1.51 6.74 -12.25
CA TYR A 390 1.71 7.66 -11.12
C TYR A 390 0.42 8.44 -10.82
N LEU A 391 -0.27 8.92 -11.86
CA LEU A 391 -1.57 9.59 -11.71
C LEU A 391 -2.63 8.66 -11.13
N THR A 392 -2.65 7.39 -11.58
CA THR A 392 -3.56 6.39 -11.02
C THR A 392 -3.22 6.10 -9.57
N THR A 393 -1.93 5.98 -9.24
CA THR A 393 -1.48 5.81 -7.84
C THR A 393 -1.92 6.99 -6.99
N LEU A 394 -1.70 8.22 -7.44
CA LEU A 394 -2.14 9.44 -6.74
C LEU A 394 -3.66 9.49 -6.59
N LEU A 395 -4.42 9.15 -7.64
CA LEU A 395 -5.88 9.17 -7.62
C LEU A 395 -6.45 8.10 -6.69
N VAL A 396 -5.89 6.88 -6.73
CA VAL A 396 -6.27 5.80 -5.81
C VAL A 396 -5.89 6.18 -4.38
N LEU A 397 -4.69 6.72 -4.15
CA LEU A 397 -4.27 7.26 -2.84
C LEU A 397 -5.22 8.34 -2.36
N ALA A 398 -5.56 9.33 -3.18
CA ALA A 398 -6.42 10.44 -2.78
C ALA A 398 -7.87 10.00 -2.53
N LEU A 399 -8.44 9.13 -3.37
CA LEU A 399 -9.86 8.76 -3.31
C LEU A 399 -10.13 7.59 -2.34
N PHE A 400 -9.25 6.60 -2.27
CA PHE A 400 -9.45 5.43 -1.40
C PHE A 400 -8.90 5.64 0.02
N SER A 401 -7.92 6.53 0.24
CA SER A 401 -7.47 6.86 1.61
C SER A 401 -8.60 7.44 2.48
N GLN A 402 -9.56 8.12 1.84
CA GLN A 402 -10.74 8.71 2.48
C GLN A 402 -11.70 7.68 3.10
N ARG A 403 -11.53 6.40 2.77
CA ARG A 403 -12.32 5.28 3.33
C ARG A 403 -11.45 4.21 3.98
N LEU A 404 -10.23 4.56 4.41
CA LEU A 404 -9.44 3.67 5.24
C LEU A 404 -10.27 3.30 6.47
N ARG A 405 -10.66 2.03 6.50
CA ARG A 405 -11.51 1.47 7.52
C ARG A 405 -10.65 1.38 8.78
N MET A 406 -11.16 1.87 9.90
CA MET A 406 -10.66 1.54 11.25
C MET A 406 -11.20 0.15 11.61
N PRO A 407 -10.54 -0.96 11.23
CA PRO A 407 -11.16 -2.28 11.22
C PRO A 407 -11.08 -2.98 12.57
N TYR A 408 -10.34 -2.43 13.54
CA TYR A 408 -9.82 -3.18 14.67
C TYR A 408 -10.53 -2.82 15.97
N SER A 409 -10.37 -1.61 16.50
CA SER A 409 -11.03 -1.24 17.76
C SER A 409 -12.52 -0.94 17.57
N HIS A 410 -12.93 -0.61 16.34
CA HIS A 410 -14.25 -0.04 16.03
C HIS A 410 -14.55 1.27 16.80
N TYR A 411 -13.53 1.90 17.36
CA TYR A 411 -13.63 3.13 18.13
C TYR A 411 -13.17 4.31 17.29
N LYS A 412 -14.12 5.15 16.87
CA LYS A 412 -13.84 6.31 16.02
C LYS A 412 -13.47 7.50 16.88
N VAL A 413 -12.41 8.20 16.48
CA VAL A 413 -11.97 9.43 17.13
C VAL A 413 -11.79 10.49 16.06
N GLY A 414 -12.39 11.66 16.29
CA GLY A 414 -12.20 12.86 15.48
C GLY A 414 -11.63 13.97 16.33
N VAL A 415 -10.84 14.84 15.71
CA VAL A 415 -10.29 16.02 16.39
C VAL A 415 -10.36 17.24 15.48
N ALA A 416 -10.57 18.41 16.08
CA ALA A 416 -10.45 19.69 15.43
C ALA A 416 -9.55 20.61 16.25
N GLY A 417 -8.65 21.34 15.58
CA GLY A 417 -7.76 22.32 16.18
C GLY A 417 -7.94 23.68 15.53
N LEU A 418 -8.15 24.71 16.34
CA LEU A 418 -8.11 26.11 15.93
C LEU A 418 -6.67 26.59 15.97
N VAL A 419 -6.22 27.17 14.87
CA VAL A 419 -4.86 27.69 14.71
C VAL A 419 -4.85 29.20 14.96
N ASP A 420 -3.69 29.76 15.29
CA ASP A 420 -3.47 31.18 15.59
C ASP A 420 -3.84 32.13 14.44
N ASP A 421 -3.78 31.68 13.19
CA ASP A 421 -4.27 32.42 12.02
C ASP A 421 -5.79 32.31 11.79
N GLY A 422 -6.52 31.63 12.69
CA GLY A 422 -7.97 31.47 12.66
C GLY A 422 -8.49 30.30 11.82
N ARG A 423 -7.61 29.54 11.15
CA ARG A 423 -8.04 28.35 10.40
C ARG A 423 -8.33 27.17 11.33
N VAL A 424 -9.10 26.21 10.84
CA VAL A 424 -9.37 24.95 11.55
C VAL A 424 -8.72 23.80 10.80
N VAL A 425 -7.94 22.99 11.52
CA VAL A 425 -7.34 21.76 11.03
C VAL A 425 -8.02 20.56 11.66
N LEU A 426 -8.13 19.47 10.91
CA LEU A 426 -8.91 18.29 11.30
C LEU A 426 -8.03 17.04 11.27
N GLY A 427 -8.37 16.07 12.11
CA GLY A 427 -7.75 14.75 12.10
C GLY A 427 -8.74 13.65 12.49
N CYS A 428 -8.42 12.42 12.10
CA CYS A 428 -9.12 11.21 12.52
C CYS A 428 -8.11 10.10 12.80
N ASN A 429 -8.46 9.16 13.67
CA ASN A 429 -7.58 8.04 13.97
C ASN A 429 -7.48 7.09 12.77
N VAL A 430 -6.25 6.63 12.48
CA VAL A 430 -5.95 5.65 11.43
C VAL A 430 -5.31 4.44 12.09
N GLU A 431 -6.08 3.36 12.19
CA GLU A 431 -5.59 2.12 12.76
C GLU A 431 -4.76 1.32 11.74
N ASN A 432 -3.86 0.50 12.25
CA ASN A 432 -3.03 -0.39 11.44
C ASN A 432 -3.14 -1.84 11.95
N ALA A 433 -2.90 -2.81 11.08
CA ALA A 433 -2.83 -4.24 11.44
C ALA A 433 -1.84 -4.52 12.56
N ALA A 434 -0.73 -3.78 12.59
CA ALA A 434 0.18 -3.65 13.69
C ALA A 434 -0.29 -2.51 14.61
N TYR A 435 -0.95 -2.81 15.73
CA TYR A 435 -1.63 -1.77 16.51
C TYR A 435 -0.64 -0.70 17.05
N GLY A 436 0.62 -1.08 17.27
CA GLY A 436 1.67 -0.16 17.74
C GLY A 436 1.98 1.00 16.79
N VAL A 437 1.68 0.87 15.48
CA VAL A 437 1.86 1.96 14.50
C VAL A 437 0.55 2.68 14.16
N ALA A 438 -0.51 2.47 14.95
CA ALA A 438 -1.74 3.23 14.81
C ALA A 438 -1.50 4.73 15.09
N LEU A 439 -2.12 5.58 14.26
CA LEU A 439 -2.06 7.03 14.40
C LEU A 439 -3.33 7.52 15.08
N CYS A 440 -3.17 8.27 16.16
CA CYS A 440 -4.28 8.96 16.82
C CYS A 440 -4.79 10.12 15.95
N ALA A 441 -6.01 10.61 16.22
CA ALA A 441 -6.62 11.68 15.45
C ALA A 441 -5.80 12.98 15.54
N GLU A 442 -5.25 13.25 16.73
CA GLU A 442 -4.41 14.38 17.07
C GLU A 442 -3.11 14.39 16.26
N CYS A 443 -2.51 13.20 16.02
CA CYS A 443 -1.35 13.07 15.15
C CYS A 443 -1.69 13.51 13.72
N GLY A 444 -2.83 13.07 13.18
CA GLY A 444 -3.30 13.45 11.86
C GLY A 444 -3.57 14.96 11.75
N MET A 445 -4.14 15.56 12.79
CA MET A 445 -4.41 16.99 12.86
C MET A 445 -3.13 17.83 12.89
N VAL A 446 -2.11 17.42 13.65
CA VAL A 446 -0.81 18.14 13.67
C VAL A 446 -0.08 17.96 12.35
N SER A 447 -0.16 16.80 11.71
CA SER A 447 0.33 16.66 10.32
C SER A 447 -0.40 17.65 9.39
N ALA A 448 -1.72 17.81 9.55
CA ALA A 448 -2.50 18.79 8.77
C ALA A 448 -2.13 20.25 9.11
N LEU A 449 -1.79 20.57 10.36
CA LEU A 449 -1.28 21.88 10.77
C LEU A 449 -0.05 22.27 9.95
N HIS A 450 0.97 21.42 9.94
CA HIS A 450 2.21 21.68 9.20
C HIS A 450 2.02 21.65 7.69
N ALA A 451 1.21 20.72 7.17
CA ALA A 451 0.90 20.64 5.75
C ALA A 451 0.13 21.86 5.21
N THR A 452 -0.57 22.61 6.08
CA THR A 452 -1.36 23.80 5.73
C THR A 452 -0.68 25.11 6.10
N GLY A 453 0.64 25.12 6.33
CA GLY A 453 1.42 26.33 6.55
C GLY A 453 1.97 26.52 7.97
N GLY A 454 1.82 25.53 8.87
CA GLY A 454 2.37 25.60 10.23
C GLY A 454 1.58 26.54 11.17
N GLY A 455 2.24 27.15 12.14
CA GLY A 455 1.58 27.98 13.16
C GLY A 455 1.31 27.25 14.47
N ARG A 456 0.54 27.87 15.37
CA ARG A 456 0.29 27.37 16.74
C ARG A 456 -1.16 26.99 16.98
N LEU A 457 -1.39 25.86 17.64
CA LEU A 457 -2.72 25.49 18.11
C LEU A 457 -3.14 26.38 19.29
N VAL A 458 -4.32 26.99 19.18
CA VAL A 458 -4.91 27.83 20.23
C VAL A 458 -5.94 27.04 21.03
N ALA A 459 -6.77 26.23 20.36
CA ALA A 459 -7.78 25.41 20.98
C ALA A 459 -7.96 24.07 20.26
N VAL A 460 -8.18 22.99 21.00
CA VAL A 460 -8.35 21.63 20.45
C VAL A 460 -9.55 20.94 21.08
N ALA A 461 -10.36 20.26 20.26
CA ALA A 461 -11.47 19.43 20.69
C ALA A 461 -11.36 18.04 20.06
N CYS A 462 -11.25 17.01 20.91
CA CYS A 462 -11.21 15.60 20.52
C CYS A 462 -12.52 14.93 20.95
N VAL A 463 -13.11 14.12 20.07
CA VAL A 463 -14.42 13.47 20.29
C VAL A 463 -14.45 12.03 19.81
N ASP A 464 -15.33 11.23 20.40
CA ASP A 464 -15.64 9.88 19.93
C ASP A 464 -16.62 9.87 18.75
N GLY A 465 -16.99 8.67 18.29
CA GLY A 465 -17.94 8.46 17.20
C GLY A 465 -19.37 8.94 17.49
N GLU A 466 -19.70 9.22 18.75
CA GLU A 466 -20.97 9.75 19.21
C GLU A 466 -20.90 11.27 19.49
N GLY A 467 -19.74 11.90 19.25
CA GLY A 467 -19.52 13.33 19.46
C GLY A 467 -19.25 13.71 20.92
N ARG A 468 -18.98 12.74 21.81
CA ARG A 468 -18.65 13.01 23.21
C ARG A 468 -17.19 13.41 23.34
N PRO A 469 -16.84 14.43 24.16
CA PRO A 469 -15.45 14.81 24.38
C PRO A 469 -14.58 13.66 24.89
N LEU A 470 -13.39 13.52 24.33
CA LEU A 470 -12.38 12.54 24.71
C LEU A 470 -11.09 13.19 25.16
N MET A 471 -10.46 12.59 26.16
CA MET A 471 -9.12 12.98 26.57
C MET A 471 -8.07 12.45 25.59
N PRO A 472 -7.17 13.30 25.06
CA PRO A 472 -5.99 12.85 24.34
C PRO A 472 -5.14 11.91 25.19
N CYS A 473 -4.59 10.89 24.54
CA CYS A 473 -3.66 9.95 25.18
C CYS A 473 -2.32 10.64 25.47
N GLY A 474 -1.47 10.05 26.34
CA GLY A 474 -0.20 10.66 26.76
C GLY A 474 0.71 11.09 25.60
N ARG A 475 0.85 10.24 24.57
CA ARG A 475 1.61 10.55 23.34
C ARG A 475 1.06 11.81 22.65
N CYS A 476 -0.25 11.92 22.52
CA CYS A 476 -0.89 13.07 21.87
C CYS A 476 -0.81 14.33 22.72
N ARG A 477 -0.84 14.23 24.06
CA ARG A 477 -0.63 15.38 24.94
C ARG A 477 0.73 16.02 24.70
N GLN A 478 1.80 15.22 24.59
CA GLN A 478 3.14 15.72 24.28
C GLN A 478 3.17 16.38 22.89
N LEU A 479 2.50 15.77 21.91
CA LEU A 479 2.45 16.27 20.55
C LEU A 479 1.66 17.59 20.44
N LEU A 480 0.59 17.73 21.23
CA LEU A 480 -0.18 18.97 21.36
C LEU A 480 0.60 20.04 22.14
N TRP A 481 1.34 19.66 23.18
CA TRP A 481 2.23 20.55 23.92
C TRP A 481 3.25 21.22 22.98
N GLU A 482 3.90 20.42 22.13
CA GLU A 482 4.89 20.91 21.17
C GLU A 482 4.30 21.95 20.20
N ASN A 483 3.04 21.79 19.78
CA ASN A 483 2.43 22.60 18.72
C ASN A 483 1.45 23.68 19.22
N GLY A 484 1.02 23.64 20.47
CA GLY A 484 0.12 24.62 21.10
C GLY A 484 0.73 25.31 22.32
N GLY A 485 1.56 24.61 23.08
CA GLY A 485 2.21 25.14 24.27
C GLY A 485 1.29 25.13 25.51
N PRO A 486 1.76 25.67 26.64
CA PRO A 486 1.08 25.53 27.93
C PRO A 486 -0.31 26.16 27.96
N THR A 487 -0.51 27.27 27.25
CA THR A 487 -1.76 28.04 27.26
C THR A 487 -2.82 27.52 26.26
N MET A 488 -2.48 26.53 25.44
CA MET A 488 -3.44 25.95 24.48
C MET A 488 -4.63 25.36 25.24
N GLN A 489 -5.84 25.73 24.80
CA GLN A 489 -7.07 25.22 25.41
C GLN A 489 -7.43 23.84 24.85
N LEU A 490 -7.80 22.91 25.72
CA LEU A 490 -8.24 21.57 25.37
C LEU A 490 -9.63 21.31 25.94
N LEU A 491 -10.56 20.91 25.08
CA LEU A 491 -11.86 20.40 25.52
C LEU A 491 -11.68 19.02 26.15
N THR A 492 -11.80 18.96 27.48
CA THR A 492 -11.76 17.71 28.25
C THR A 492 -13.17 17.23 28.58
N ALA A 493 -13.29 16.00 29.08
CA ALA A 493 -14.55 15.48 29.62
C ALA A 493 -15.05 16.30 30.85
N SER A 494 -14.16 17.05 31.50
CA SER A 494 -14.48 17.90 32.67
C SER A 494 -14.61 19.40 32.31
N GLY A 495 -14.69 19.73 31.01
CA GLY A 495 -14.73 21.10 30.50
C GLY A 495 -13.41 21.54 29.87
N VAL A 496 -13.27 22.84 29.57
CA VAL A 496 -12.05 23.37 28.97
C VAL A 496 -10.96 23.50 30.03
N ARG A 497 -9.75 23.05 29.69
CA ARG A 497 -8.53 23.13 30.50
C ARG A 497 -7.38 23.64 29.64
N THR A 498 -6.37 24.25 30.25
CA THR A 498 -5.13 24.58 29.54
C THR A 498 -4.18 23.39 29.50
N MET A 499 -3.18 23.42 28.63
CA MET A 499 -2.34 22.25 28.37
C MET A 499 -1.36 21.96 29.53
N ASP A 500 -0.97 22.97 30.29
CA ASP A 500 -0.23 22.86 31.56
C ASP A 500 -1.02 22.17 32.67
N GLU A 501 -2.35 22.33 32.70
CA GLU A 501 -3.21 21.58 33.61
C GLU A 501 -3.35 20.11 33.20
N VAL A 502 -3.25 19.81 31.90
CA VAL A 502 -3.48 18.47 31.34
C VAL A 502 -2.19 17.63 31.26
N LEU A 503 -1.06 18.28 31.08
CA LEU A 503 0.28 17.68 31.07
C LEU A 503 1.24 18.59 31.87
N PRO A 504 1.13 18.59 33.22
CA PRO A 504 2.06 19.33 34.07
C PRO A 504 3.47 18.78 33.91
N ASP A 505 4.46 19.68 34.04
CA ASP A 505 5.89 19.36 33.95
C ASP A 505 6.26 18.57 32.68
N ALA A 506 5.66 18.96 31.55
CA ALA A 506 5.91 18.33 30.26
C ALA A 506 7.38 18.49 29.84
N PHE A 507 7.97 17.39 29.35
CA PHE A 507 9.30 17.43 28.75
C PHE A 507 9.33 18.38 27.55
N GLY A 508 10.36 19.22 27.41
CA GLY A 508 10.44 20.21 26.34
C GLY A 508 11.85 20.72 26.05
N ALA A 509 11.92 21.82 25.29
CA ALA A 509 13.18 22.43 24.86
C ALA A 509 14.09 22.86 26.04
N ASP A 510 13.49 23.27 27.16
CA ASP A 510 14.21 23.70 28.36
C ASP A 510 15.00 22.53 28.99
N ASP A 511 14.48 21.31 28.91
CA ASP A 511 15.17 20.10 29.39
C ASP A 511 16.36 19.74 28.49
N LEU A 512 16.24 19.95 27.17
CA LEU A 512 17.32 19.72 26.21
C LEU A 512 18.49 20.70 26.41
N ALA A 513 18.18 21.97 26.68
CA ALA A 513 19.19 22.99 26.95
C ALA A 513 19.98 22.72 28.25
N SER A 514 19.36 22.06 29.23
CA SER A 514 20.02 21.65 30.47
C SER A 514 21.03 20.49 30.29
N GLY A 515 20.88 19.70 29.21
CA GLY A 515 21.76 18.57 28.87
C GLY A 515 23.01 18.95 28.07
N GLU A 516 22.97 20.05 27.31
CA GLU A 516 24.11 20.53 26.51
C GLU A 516 25.21 21.21 27.36
N GLY A 517 24.95 21.46 28.65
CA GLY A 517 25.90 22.12 29.57
C GLY A 517 26.89 21.20 30.31
N ALA A 518 26.86 19.87 30.09
CA ALA A 518 27.64 18.92 30.88
C ALA A 518 29.00 18.49 30.26
N ASP A 519 29.30 18.83 29.00
CA ASP A 519 30.49 18.32 28.28
C ASP A 519 31.23 19.39 27.43
N GLY A 520 31.47 20.59 27.99
CA GLY A 520 32.27 21.64 27.34
C GLY A 520 33.32 22.25 28.29
N PRO A 521 34.59 22.41 27.89
CA PRO A 521 35.64 22.88 28.79
C PRO A 521 35.42 24.35 29.16
N ALA A 522 35.59 24.64 30.45
CA ALA A 522 35.47 25.96 31.05
C ALA A 522 36.16 27.05 30.21
N ALA A 523 35.37 27.91 29.58
CA ALA A 523 35.86 29.14 28.97
C ALA A 523 36.16 30.16 30.08
N GLY A 524 37.44 30.49 30.22
CA GLY A 524 37.95 31.38 31.24
C GLY A 524 37.31 32.76 31.23
N THR A 525 37.17 33.30 32.44
CA THR A 525 36.90 34.69 32.76
C THR A 525 37.83 35.62 31.98
N LYS A 526 37.26 36.47 31.11
CA LYS A 526 37.88 37.74 30.72
C LYS A 526 37.25 38.86 31.55
N GLU A 527 37.96 39.23 32.59
CA GLU A 527 37.95 40.59 33.15
C GLU A 527 38.22 41.59 32.02
N THR A 528 37.39 42.63 31.94
CA THR A 528 37.76 43.92 31.37
C THR A 528 37.32 44.99 32.34
N ASP A 529 38.30 45.46 33.12
CA ASP A 529 38.35 46.82 33.64
C ASP A 529 38.57 47.82 32.48
N ALA A 530 38.02 49.03 32.69
CA ALA A 530 38.11 50.27 31.92
C ALA A 530 37.12 50.48 30.76
#